data_AF-A0A8H4X7G7-F1
#
_entry.id   AF-A0A8H4X7G7-F1
#
_cell.length_a   1.000
_cell.length_b   1.000
_cell.length_c   1.000
_cell.angle_alpha   90.00
_cell.angle_beta   90.00
_cell.angle_gamma   90.00
#
_symmetry.space_group_name_H-M   'P 1'
#
loop_
_entity.id
_entity.type
_entity.pdbx_description
1 polymer ?
#
loop_
_entity_poly.entity_id
_entity_poly.type
_entity_poly.pdbx_seq_one_letter_code
_entity_poly.pdbx_strand_id
1 'polypeptide(L)'
;MKSFVSLAILPLAVQAVRIVQSNDDGWAESYVRTFNDALNKAGYEVVLSAPAENKSGSGSRDEKPKDRTSACQYNSCPANTGPVGSDPKRPDLNWVNSYPVTSMKYGIDTFGPSLWDGAAPELAVAGPNVGSNLWLQVPFSGTVGAACYAAHDAGIPAIAFSGASGGATAYNTSPVPQRSLVYADLATTLVKKIVASGKPYLPKDVYLNVNFPKVEGKCTDASKFKWVLTRINVGLLSDRDTEWCGEDRLPTETDISLKDGCYASISVGDASDKTTADAARQKVVAAKLKDILVPTSNPLVQPHFLRHLQDQDQGPVRQSSQFRLIMASIDRCLASMARLSLSQTPRPTIPTIPRFLAPAAAQQARQASFVRIKKTKKKKALPKDFKRHNLNKRDFPQYSLCEAMRVLRAVEVGQPPASIKYELHINLKTARNGPVIKNSVRLPHPVQSDWQIAVVCPEGSEIARDATAAGAVAVGEETLFEAIRNENINFDRLICHEGSEKALNKAGLGKILGPKGLMPSKRMRTIVPDVVKSMRDSAGAADYRERQGVVRMAIGQLGYSPDQLKNNIKVLLNKVKAECSEISEEVPKEVHEVILSTTNGPGISLNGKLKDTEEKITPEALSSIM
;
A
#
# COMPACT_ATOMS: atom_id res chain seq x y z
N MET A 1 -1.90 -36.28 -72.99
CA MET A 1 -1.82 -35.10 -72.12
C MET A 1 -2.42 -35.46 -70.77
N LYS A 2 -1.59 -35.62 -69.72
CA LYS A 2 -2.06 -35.80 -68.34
C LYS A 2 -1.49 -34.65 -67.52
N SER A 3 -2.38 -33.79 -67.06
CA SER A 3 -2.09 -32.55 -66.34
C SER A 3 -1.66 -32.89 -64.91
N PHE A 4 -0.48 -32.44 -64.50
CA PHE A 4 -0.02 -32.50 -63.11
C PHE A 4 -0.60 -31.29 -62.36
N VAL A 5 -1.41 -31.55 -61.34
CA VAL A 5 -1.89 -30.54 -60.38
C VAL A 5 -0.85 -30.42 -59.27
N SER A 6 -0.15 -29.29 -59.21
CA SER A 6 0.71 -28.93 -58.08
C SER A 6 -0.15 -28.52 -56.88
N LEU A 7 -0.05 -29.27 -55.79
CA LEU A 7 -0.67 -28.95 -54.50
C LEU A 7 0.14 -27.83 -53.82
N ALA A 8 -0.41 -26.61 -53.76
CA ALA A 8 0.19 -25.51 -53.01
C ALA A 8 -0.03 -25.73 -51.50
N ILE A 9 1.07 -25.89 -50.76
CA ILE A 9 1.06 -25.93 -49.29
C ILE A 9 0.91 -24.48 -48.80
N LEU A 10 -0.30 -24.12 -48.35
CA LEU A 10 -0.55 -22.86 -47.64
C LEU A 10 0.12 -22.91 -46.26
N PRO A 11 0.94 -21.92 -45.87
CA PRO A 11 1.51 -21.86 -44.53
C PRO A 11 0.39 -21.67 -43.51
N LEU A 12 0.39 -22.51 -42.46
CA LEU A 12 -0.44 -22.32 -41.27
C LEU A 12 -0.17 -20.93 -40.69
N ALA A 13 -1.14 -20.03 -40.76
CA ALA A 13 -1.06 -18.73 -40.11
C ALA A 13 -1.00 -18.96 -38.59
N VAL A 14 0.16 -18.68 -37.99
CA VAL A 14 0.31 -18.64 -36.52
C VAL A 14 -0.46 -17.41 -36.05
N GLN A 15 -1.63 -17.62 -35.44
CA GLN A 15 -2.38 -16.52 -34.82
C GLN A 15 -1.56 -15.91 -33.68
N ALA A 16 -1.49 -14.58 -33.66
CA ALA A 16 -0.84 -13.85 -32.58
C ALA A 16 -1.57 -14.07 -31.26
N VAL A 17 -0.83 -14.11 -30.15
CA VAL A 17 -1.44 -14.27 -28.82
C VAL A 17 -2.21 -13.00 -28.47
N ARG A 18 -3.49 -13.17 -28.13
CA ARG A 18 -4.38 -12.10 -27.69
C ARG A 18 -4.16 -11.76 -26.22
N ILE A 19 -3.74 -10.52 -25.96
CA ILE A 19 -3.40 -10.03 -24.63
C ILE A 19 -4.36 -8.92 -24.24
N VAL A 20 -5.06 -9.09 -23.11
CA VAL A 20 -5.75 -7.97 -22.46
C VAL A 20 -4.79 -7.30 -21.48
N GLN A 21 -4.62 -5.99 -21.62
CA GLN A 21 -3.76 -5.18 -20.77
C GLN A 21 -4.61 -4.24 -19.91
N SER A 22 -4.24 -4.05 -18.65
CA SER A 22 -4.81 -3.05 -17.75
C SER A 22 -3.72 -2.33 -16.94
N ASN A 23 -4.11 -1.35 -16.13
CA ASN A 23 -3.24 -0.68 -15.16
C ASN A 23 -4.11 0.01 -14.09
N ASP A 24 -3.54 0.41 -12.96
CA ASP A 24 -4.21 1.24 -11.96
C ASP A 24 -3.83 2.73 -11.98
N ASP A 25 -2.68 3.11 -12.55
CA ASP A 25 -2.35 4.54 -12.74
C ASP A 25 -3.13 5.23 -13.88
N GLY A 26 -4.09 4.51 -14.47
CA GLY A 26 -4.93 4.96 -15.57
C GLY A 26 -4.33 4.76 -16.96
N TRP A 27 -5.17 4.85 -17.98
CA TRP A 27 -4.85 4.48 -19.37
C TRP A 27 -3.86 5.42 -20.06
N ALA A 28 -3.72 6.64 -19.57
CA ALA A 28 -2.90 7.69 -20.17
C ALA A 28 -1.56 7.92 -19.43
N GLU A 29 -1.17 6.97 -18.58
CA GLU A 29 0.16 6.96 -17.97
C GLU A 29 1.22 6.40 -18.95
N SER A 30 2.46 6.88 -18.88
CA SER A 30 3.54 6.56 -19.81
C SER A 30 3.97 5.09 -19.79
N TYR A 31 4.06 4.42 -18.62
CA TYR A 31 4.49 3.03 -18.50
C TYR A 31 3.53 2.08 -19.21
N VAL A 32 2.23 2.21 -18.96
CA VAL A 32 1.23 1.32 -19.59
C VAL A 32 1.20 1.50 -21.11
N ARG A 33 1.37 2.73 -21.59
CA ARG A 33 1.40 3.05 -23.04
C ARG A 33 2.65 2.53 -23.71
N THR A 34 3.81 2.78 -23.10
CA THR A 34 5.10 2.28 -23.62
C THR A 34 5.14 0.76 -23.65
N PHE A 35 4.56 0.10 -22.64
CA PHE A 35 4.44 -1.36 -22.60
C PHE A 35 3.47 -1.90 -23.65
N ASN A 36 2.34 -1.22 -23.87
CA ASN A 36 1.40 -1.58 -24.94
C ASN A 36 2.10 -1.55 -26.31
N ASP A 37 2.83 -0.47 -26.61
CA ASP A 37 3.58 -0.33 -27.84
C ASP A 37 4.67 -1.41 -27.98
N ALA A 38 5.36 -1.76 -26.87
CA ALA A 38 6.37 -2.82 -26.86
C ALA A 38 5.77 -4.22 -27.13
N LEU A 39 4.58 -4.52 -26.60
CA LEU A 39 3.88 -5.77 -26.87
C LEU A 39 3.37 -5.85 -28.32
N ASN A 40 2.77 -4.77 -28.83
CA ASN A 40 2.36 -4.69 -30.23
C ASN A 40 3.56 -4.87 -31.17
N LYS A 41 4.69 -4.20 -30.89
CA LYS A 41 5.94 -4.36 -31.62
C LYS A 41 6.51 -5.79 -31.53
N ALA A 42 6.21 -6.52 -30.46
CA ALA A 42 6.59 -7.91 -30.29
C ALA A 42 5.70 -8.90 -31.07
N GLY A 43 4.67 -8.42 -31.79
CA GLY A 43 3.78 -9.22 -32.61
C GLY A 43 2.59 -9.82 -31.86
N TYR A 44 2.23 -9.26 -30.69
CA TYR A 44 1.02 -9.65 -29.97
C TYR A 44 -0.18 -8.80 -30.40
N GLU A 45 -1.37 -9.37 -30.31
CA GLU A 45 -2.63 -8.63 -30.45
C GLU A 45 -3.04 -8.13 -29.07
N VAL A 46 -2.86 -6.83 -28.81
CA VAL A 46 -3.06 -6.27 -27.47
C VAL A 46 -4.24 -5.34 -27.45
N VAL A 47 -5.08 -5.42 -26.42
CA VAL A 47 -6.07 -4.40 -26.09
C VAL A 47 -5.77 -3.84 -24.70
N LEU A 48 -5.55 -2.54 -24.60
CA LEU A 48 -5.49 -1.83 -23.33
C LEU A 48 -6.89 -1.44 -22.90
N SER A 49 -7.28 -1.82 -21.68
CA SER A 49 -8.47 -1.36 -20.98
C SER A 49 -8.10 -0.98 -19.56
N ALA A 50 -8.00 0.33 -19.29
CA ALA A 50 -7.58 0.85 -17.99
C ALA A 50 -8.48 2.01 -17.52
N PRO A 51 -8.42 2.36 -16.22
CA PRO A 51 -9.16 3.49 -15.70
C PRO A 51 -8.88 4.79 -16.46
N ALA A 52 -9.91 5.61 -16.62
CA ALA A 52 -9.78 6.94 -17.21
C ALA A 52 -8.97 7.92 -16.32
N GLU A 53 -8.88 7.64 -15.02
CA GLU A 53 -8.09 8.37 -14.01
C GLU A 53 -7.21 7.40 -13.22
N ASN A 54 -6.18 7.92 -12.57
CA ASN A 54 -5.41 7.16 -11.60
C ASN A 54 -6.32 6.64 -10.46
N LYS A 55 -6.25 5.33 -10.21
CA LYS A 55 -6.98 4.58 -9.18
C LYS A 55 -6.02 3.75 -8.31
N SER A 56 -4.77 4.12 -8.19
CA SER A 56 -3.79 3.40 -7.37
C SER A 56 -4.27 3.31 -5.91
N GLY A 57 -4.01 2.16 -5.27
CA GLY A 57 -4.51 1.88 -3.93
C GLY A 57 -5.99 1.45 -3.85
N SER A 58 -6.67 1.25 -5.00
CA SER A 58 -8.07 0.80 -5.01
C SER A 58 -8.28 -0.66 -4.65
N GLY A 59 -7.23 -1.47 -4.60
CA GLY A 59 -7.31 -2.93 -4.45
C GLY A 59 -8.20 -3.55 -5.53
N SER A 60 -9.02 -4.54 -5.14
CA SER A 60 -9.95 -5.23 -6.05
C SER A 60 -11.33 -4.55 -6.16
N ARG A 61 -11.40 -3.21 -6.04
CA ARG A 61 -12.67 -2.49 -6.21
C ARG A 61 -13.23 -2.69 -7.61
N ASP A 62 -14.54 -2.91 -7.66
CA ASP A 62 -15.31 -3.08 -8.89
C ASP A 62 -16.61 -2.29 -8.78
N GLU A 63 -16.85 -1.40 -9.73
CA GLU A 63 -18.04 -0.57 -9.77
C GLU A 63 -18.48 -0.35 -11.22
N LYS A 64 -19.79 -0.29 -11.47
CA LYS A 64 -20.29 0.01 -12.82
C LYS A 64 -19.76 1.38 -13.28
N PRO A 65 -19.20 1.49 -14.49
CA PRO A 65 -18.72 2.76 -15.02
C PRO A 65 -19.84 3.81 -15.10
N LYS A 66 -19.49 5.06 -14.81
CA LYS A 66 -20.41 6.21 -14.85
C LYS A 66 -19.93 7.21 -15.89
N ASP A 67 -20.83 8.05 -16.38
CA ASP A 67 -20.47 9.12 -17.31
C ASP A 67 -19.43 10.05 -16.70
N ARG A 68 -18.55 10.58 -17.55
CA ARG A 68 -17.49 11.47 -17.12
C ARG A 68 -17.97 12.90 -17.09
N THR A 69 -17.74 13.61 -15.99
CA THR A 69 -17.98 15.06 -15.88
C THR A 69 -16.72 15.89 -16.12
N SER A 70 -15.53 15.28 -16.00
CA SER A 70 -14.24 15.91 -16.21
C SER A 70 -13.43 15.18 -17.30
N ALA A 71 -12.48 15.89 -17.91
CA ALA A 71 -11.52 15.30 -18.85
C ALA A 71 -10.71 14.19 -18.17
N CYS A 72 -10.30 13.17 -18.93
CA CYS A 72 -9.41 12.11 -18.41
C CYS A 72 -8.09 12.69 -17.90
N GLN A 73 -7.35 11.91 -17.11
CA GLN A 73 -6.00 12.25 -16.68
C GLN A 73 -5.14 12.72 -17.87
N TYR A 74 -4.36 13.77 -17.67
CA TYR A 74 -3.55 14.43 -18.70
C TYR A 74 -4.35 14.95 -19.91
N ASN A 75 -5.64 15.26 -19.73
CA ASN A 75 -6.56 15.68 -20.80
C ASN A 75 -6.63 14.68 -21.95
N SER A 76 -6.39 13.38 -21.68
CA SER A 76 -6.29 12.36 -22.72
C SER A 76 -7.62 11.99 -23.37
N CYS A 77 -8.74 12.38 -22.75
CA CYS A 77 -10.08 12.31 -23.30
C CYS A 77 -10.90 13.53 -22.83
N PRO A 78 -11.89 14.00 -23.62
CA PRO A 78 -12.72 15.15 -23.24
C PRO A 78 -13.60 14.91 -22.01
N ALA A 79 -14.04 16.00 -21.37
CA ALA A 79 -15.11 15.96 -20.37
C ALA A 79 -16.47 15.69 -21.02
N ASN A 80 -17.48 15.32 -20.21
CA ASN A 80 -18.86 15.10 -20.65
C ASN A 80 -19.00 14.03 -21.74
N THR A 81 -18.10 13.05 -21.73
CA THR A 81 -18.18 11.85 -22.56
C THR A 81 -18.85 10.71 -21.79
N GLY A 82 -19.23 9.65 -22.51
CA GLY A 82 -19.82 8.45 -21.93
C GLY A 82 -18.95 7.74 -20.89
N PRO A 83 -19.40 6.59 -20.37
CA PRO A 83 -18.77 5.94 -19.23
C PRO A 83 -17.50 5.15 -19.62
N VAL A 84 -17.31 4.93 -20.91
CA VAL A 84 -16.17 4.25 -21.54
C VAL A 84 -15.85 4.91 -22.88
N GLY A 85 -14.65 4.69 -23.40
CA GLY A 85 -14.28 5.13 -24.74
C GLY A 85 -12.93 4.59 -25.20
N SER A 86 -12.55 4.98 -26.42
CA SER A 86 -11.35 4.48 -27.11
C SER A 86 -10.59 5.64 -27.76
N ASP A 87 -9.29 5.46 -27.99
CA ASP A 87 -8.53 6.40 -28.81
C ASP A 87 -8.97 6.27 -30.28
N PRO A 88 -9.36 7.37 -30.96
CA PRO A 88 -9.85 7.32 -32.33
C PRO A 88 -8.83 6.78 -33.36
N LYS A 89 -7.53 6.91 -33.08
CA LYS A 89 -6.43 6.46 -33.95
C LYS A 89 -5.87 5.10 -33.54
N ARG A 90 -6.13 4.69 -32.31
CA ARG A 90 -5.63 3.46 -31.70
C ARG A 90 -6.79 2.74 -31.02
N PRO A 91 -7.62 1.99 -31.77
CA PRO A 91 -8.81 1.32 -31.21
C PRO A 91 -8.44 0.24 -30.18
N ASP A 92 -7.19 -0.21 -30.16
CA ASP A 92 -6.60 -1.04 -29.12
C ASP A 92 -6.45 -0.33 -27.77
N LEU A 93 -6.55 1.00 -27.72
CA LEU A 93 -6.35 1.82 -26.52
C LEU A 93 -7.70 2.31 -25.97
N ASN A 94 -8.16 1.69 -24.89
CA ASN A 94 -9.48 1.91 -24.31
C ASN A 94 -9.40 2.38 -22.86
N TRP A 95 -10.36 3.21 -22.47
CA TRP A 95 -10.52 3.71 -21.11
C TRP A 95 -11.91 3.39 -20.55
N VAL A 96 -11.94 3.20 -19.24
CA VAL A 96 -13.16 2.94 -18.48
C VAL A 96 -13.22 3.90 -17.31
N ASN A 97 -14.33 4.63 -17.14
CA ASN A 97 -14.49 5.52 -15.99
C ASN A 97 -14.91 4.75 -14.73
N SER A 98 -14.01 3.90 -14.24
CA SER A 98 -14.19 3.09 -13.04
C SER A 98 -12.82 2.65 -12.47
N TYR A 99 -12.78 1.50 -11.81
CA TYR A 99 -11.61 0.91 -11.16
C TYR A 99 -10.88 -0.10 -12.05
N PRO A 100 -9.65 -0.52 -11.68
CA PRO A 100 -8.83 -1.42 -12.49
C PRO A 100 -9.49 -2.78 -12.75
N VAL A 101 -10.16 -3.38 -11.76
CA VAL A 101 -10.90 -4.65 -11.96
C VAL A 101 -12.01 -4.49 -12.98
N THR A 102 -12.81 -3.43 -12.86
CA THR A 102 -13.85 -3.12 -13.85
C THR A 102 -13.24 -2.89 -15.24
N SER A 103 -12.09 -2.23 -15.31
CA SER A 103 -11.41 -1.99 -16.58
C SER A 103 -10.94 -3.30 -17.21
N MET A 104 -10.36 -4.21 -16.42
CA MET A 104 -9.98 -5.55 -16.87
C MET A 104 -11.20 -6.34 -17.38
N LYS A 105 -12.34 -6.30 -16.68
CA LYS A 105 -13.62 -6.88 -17.13
C LYS A 105 -14.01 -6.41 -18.53
N TYR A 106 -14.04 -5.10 -18.74
CA TYR A 106 -14.37 -4.54 -20.05
C TYR A 106 -13.37 -4.92 -21.13
N GLY A 107 -12.08 -5.05 -20.79
CA GLY A 107 -11.06 -5.55 -21.71
C GLY A 107 -11.32 -6.99 -22.14
N ILE A 108 -11.71 -7.85 -21.20
CA ILE A 108 -11.99 -9.27 -21.43
C ILE A 108 -13.31 -9.49 -22.16
N ASP A 109 -14.37 -8.81 -21.72
CA ASP A 109 -15.75 -9.11 -22.12
C ASP A 109 -16.25 -8.24 -23.27
N THR A 110 -15.58 -7.12 -23.57
CA THR A 110 -16.08 -6.12 -24.52
C THR A 110 -15.02 -5.71 -25.54
N PHE A 111 -13.97 -5.01 -25.12
CA PHE A 111 -13.02 -4.40 -26.05
C PHE A 111 -12.19 -5.43 -26.80
N GLY A 112 -11.64 -6.43 -26.10
CA GLY A 112 -10.88 -7.51 -26.75
C GLY A 112 -11.70 -8.26 -27.79
N PRO A 113 -12.84 -8.87 -27.41
CA PRO A 113 -13.71 -9.56 -28.37
C PRO A 113 -14.17 -8.67 -29.53
N SER A 114 -14.35 -7.37 -29.33
CA SER A 114 -14.70 -6.45 -30.43
C SER A 114 -13.60 -6.25 -31.47
N LEU A 115 -12.33 -6.45 -31.09
CA LEU A 115 -11.17 -6.33 -31.97
C LEU A 115 -10.71 -7.69 -32.53
N TRP A 116 -11.15 -8.78 -31.92
CA TRP A 116 -10.68 -10.13 -32.21
C TRP A 116 -11.79 -11.05 -32.76
N ASP A 117 -12.78 -10.49 -33.45
CA ASP A 117 -13.91 -11.22 -34.05
C ASP A 117 -14.62 -12.16 -33.06
N GLY A 118 -14.80 -11.68 -31.81
CA GLY A 118 -15.44 -12.41 -30.72
C GLY A 118 -14.52 -13.37 -29.96
N ALA A 119 -13.25 -13.51 -30.35
CA ALA A 119 -12.31 -14.37 -29.65
C ALA A 119 -11.93 -13.81 -28.27
N ALA A 120 -11.78 -14.70 -27.29
CA ALA A 120 -11.39 -14.34 -25.93
C ALA A 120 -9.86 -14.06 -25.83
N PRO A 121 -9.44 -13.21 -24.87
CA PRO A 121 -8.02 -13.06 -24.54
C PRO A 121 -7.43 -14.38 -24.02
N GLU A 122 -6.14 -14.57 -24.28
CA GLU A 122 -5.41 -15.78 -23.86
C GLU A 122 -4.47 -15.52 -22.68
N LEU A 123 -4.09 -14.27 -22.47
CA LEU A 123 -3.23 -13.80 -21.39
C LEU A 123 -3.71 -12.42 -20.94
N ALA A 124 -3.69 -12.18 -19.63
CA ALA A 124 -3.93 -10.88 -19.04
C ALA A 124 -2.62 -10.30 -18.48
N VAL A 125 -2.39 -9.02 -18.69
CA VAL A 125 -1.28 -8.30 -18.05
C VAL A 125 -1.79 -7.02 -17.42
N ALA A 126 -1.29 -6.66 -16.25
CA ALA A 126 -1.61 -5.41 -15.56
C ALA A 126 -0.32 -4.66 -15.23
N GLY A 127 -0.28 -3.35 -15.45
CA GLY A 127 0.91 -2.52 -15.28
C GLY A 127 1.79 -2.46 -16.54
N PRO A 128 3.09 -2.11 -16.43
CA PRO A 128 3.77 -1.71 -15.20
C PRO A 128 3.13 -0.48 -14.55
N ASN A 129 2.83 -0.56 -13.25
CA ASN A 129 2.38 0.60 -12.49
C ASN A 129 3.54 1.35 -11.84
N VAL A 130 3.32 2.62 -11.49
CA VAL A 130 4.23 3.48 -10.74
C VAL A 130 4.19 3.06 -9.27
N GLY A 131 5.36 2.68 -8.76
CA GLY A 131 5.51 2.13 -7.41
C GLY A 131 5.61 0.61 -7.42
N SER A 132 6.13 0.07 -6.31
CA SER A 132 6.23 -1.37 -6.10
C SER A 132 4.96 -1.91 -5.44
N ASN A 133 4.71 -3.22 -5.60
CA ASN A 133 3.67 -3.97 -4.93
C ASN A 133 4.33 -5.04 -4.07
N LEU A 134 4.79 -4.65 -2.88
CA LEU A 134 5.54 -5.51 -1.95
C LEU A 134 4.69 -5.87 -0.72
N TRP A 135 4.65 -7.14 -0.35
CA TRP A 135 4.08 -7.64 0.91
C TRP A 135 2.72 -7.04 1.28
N LEU A 136 2.63 -6.18 2.31
CA LEU A 136 1.38 -5.57 2.79
C LEU A 136 0.70 -4.63 1.79
N GLN A 137 1.39 -4.22 0.73
CA GLN A 137 0.83 -3.35 -0.31
C GLN A 137 0.00 -4.13 -1.33
N VAL A 138 0.33 -5.42 -1.54
CA VAL A 138 -0.30 -6.30 -2.55
C VAL A 138 -1.84 -6.34 -2.42
N PRO A 139 -2.45 -6.44 -1.21
CA PRO A 139 -3.90 -6.42 -1.09
C PRO A 139 -4.59 -5.15 -1.62
N PHE A 140 -3.90 -4.01 -1.53
CA PHE A 140 -4.40 -2.68 -1.91
C PHE A 140 -4.02 -2.28 -3.34
N SER A 141 -3.17 -3.05 -4.01
CA SER A 141 -2.78 -2.79 -5.39
C SER A 141 -3.96 -3.02 -6.34
N GLY A 142 -4.27 -2.00 -7.14
CA GLY A 142 -5.27 -2.09 -8.20
C GLY A 142 -4.76 -2.94 -9.37
N THR A 143 -3.47 -2.81 -9.69
CA THR A 143 -2.78 -3.62 -10.70
C THR A 143 -2.80 -5.11 -10.37
N VAL A 144 -2.49 -5.49 -9.12
CA VAL A 144 -2.65 -6.87 -8.65
C VAL A 144 -4.13 -7.27 -8.64
N GLY A 145 -5.02 -6.38 -8.17
CA GLY A 145 -6.47 -6.65 -8.17
C GLY A 145 -7.02 -7.03 -9.54
N ALA A 146 -6.61 -6.32 -10.60
CA ALA A 146 -6.98 -6.61 -11.97
C ALA A 146 -6.43 -7.96 -12.46
N ALA A 147 -5.18 -8.28 -12.16
CA ALA A 147 -4.58 -9.57 -12.51
C ALA A 147 -5.26 -10.75 -11.77
N CYS A 148 -5.57 -10.59 -10.48
CA CYS A 148 -6.29 -11.61 -9.71
C CYS A 148 -7.69 -11.86 -10.26
N TYR A 149 -8.43 -10.81 -10.65
CA TYR A 149 -9.71 -10.97 -11.30
C TYR A 149 -9.60 -11.79 -12.59
N ALA A 150 -8.63 -11.47 -13.45
CA ALA A 150 -8.41 -12.21 -14.68
C ALA A 150 -8.09 -13.69 -14.41
N ALA A 151 -7.19 -13.98 -13.46
CA ALA A 151 -6.77 -15.35 -13.16
C ALA A 151 -7.81 -16.19 -12.41
N HIS A 152 -8.52 -15.62 -11.44
CA HIS A 152 -9.45 -16.34 -10.58
C HIS A 152 -10.87 -16.36 -11.14
N ASP A 153 -11.42 -15.19 -11.43
CA ASP A 153 -12.82 -15.05 -11.81
C ASP A 153 -13.04 -15.33 -13.31
N ALA A 154 -12.12 -14.87 -14.17
CA ALA A 154 -12.22 -15.06 -15.63
C ALA A 154 -11.43 -16.28 -16.15
N GLY A 155 -10.58 -16.91 -15.32
CA GLY A 155 -9.80 -18.09 -15.68
C GLY A 155 -8.71 -17.84 -16.74
N ILE A 156 -8.28 -16.60 -16.93
CA ILE A 156 -7.24 -16.18 -17.88
C ILE A 156 -5.92 -16.00 -17.13
N PRO A 157 -4.83 -16.66 -17.54
CA PRO A 157 -3.54 -16.52 -16.86
C PRO A 157 -3.10 -15.05 -16.83
N ALA A 158 -2.61 -14.58 -15.68
CA ALA A 158 -2.38 -13.15 -15.47
C ALA A 158 -1.00 -12.80 -14.87
N ILE A 159 -0.47 -11.65 -15.25
CA ILE A 159 0.78 -11.09 -14.72
C ILE A 159 0.55 -9.65 -14.29
N ALA A 160 0.96 -9.30 -13.07
CA ALA A 160 0.99 -7.94 -12.56
C ALA A 160 2.43 -7.42 -12.53
N PHE A 161 2.68 -6.25 -13.12
CA PHE A 161 3.98 -5.61 -13.22
C PHE A 161 3.99 -4.29 -12.43
N SER A 162 5.08 -4.04 -11.71
CA SER A 162 5.23 -2.85 -10.85
C SER A 162 6.65 -2.29 -10.95
N GLY A 163 6.81 -0.98 -11.09
CA GLY A 163 8.11 -0.32 -11.24
C GLY A 163 8.42 0.64 -10.11
N ALA A 164 9.52 0.43 -9.37
CA ALA A 164 9.88 1.25 -8.21
C ALA A 164 10.26 2.71 -8.53
N SER A 165 10.59 3.04 -9.78
CA SER A 165 10.84 4.42 -10.18
C SER A 165 9.56 5.24 -10.13
N GLY A 166 9.55 6.23 -9.23
CA GLY A 166 8.44 7.16 -9.06
C GLY A 166 8.32 8.21 -10.17
N GLY A 167 7.32 9.08 -10.02
CA GLY A 167 7.03 10.17 -10.96
C GLY A 167 6.10 9.70 -12.08
N ALA A 168 4.79 9.92 -11.89
CA ALA A 168 3.80 9.69 -12.94
C ALA A 168 4.07 10.61 -14.14
N THR A 169 3.93 10.09 -15.35
CA THR A 169 4.20 10.87 -16.56
C THR A 169 3.12 10.65 -17.61
N ALA A 170 2.79 11.71 -18.33
CA ALA A 170 1.78 11.65 -19.38
C ALA A 170 2.27 10.80 -20.55
N TYR A 171 1.36 10.02 -21.15
CA TYR A 171 1.62 9.17 -22.31
C TYR A 171 2.25 9.87 -23.52
N ASN A 172 2.03 11.18 -23.67
CA ASN A 172 2.51 11.99 -24.78
C ASN A 172 3.80 12.76 -24.47
N THR A 173 4.46 12.48 -23.34
CA THR A 173 5.75 13.09 -23.01
C THR A 173 6.83 12.66 -24.02
N SER A 174 7.55 13.63 -24.57
CA SER A 174 8.62 13.43 -25.54
C SER A 174 9.90 14.17 -25.12
N PRO A 175 11.07 13.50 -25.07
CA PRO A 175 11.27 12.08 -25.35
C PRO A 175 10.62 11.18 -24.28
N VAL A 176 10.28 9.94 -24.67
CA VAL A 176 9.75 8.95 -23.72
C VAL A 176 10.77 8.72 -22.61
N PRO A 177 10.39 8.78 -21.32
CA PRO A 177 11.34 8.58 -20.24
C PRO A 177 12.04 7.22 -20.31
N GLN A 178 13.35 7.19 -20.08
CA GLN A 178 14.15 5.97 -20.14
C GLN A 178 13.61 4.85 -19.24
N ARG A 179 13.11 5.20 -18.05
CA ARG A 179 12.48 4.24 -17.13
C ARG A 179 11.24 3.56 -17.72
N SER A 180 10.43 4.26 -18.51
CA SER A 180 9.27 3.69 -19.20
C SER A 180 9.70 2.64 -20.23
N LEU A 181 10.77 2.92 -20.98
CA LEU A 181 11.34 2.00 -21.97
C LEU A 181 11.92 0.75 -21.31
N VAL A 182 12.72 0.91 -20.25
CA VAL A 182 13.32 -0.23 -19.53
C VAL A 182 12.26 -1.13 -18.92
N TYR A 183 11.23 -0.59 -18.26
CA TYR A 183 10.16 -1.40 -17.70
C TYR A 183 9.31 -2.10 -18.76
N ALA A 184 9.04 -1.45 -19.90
CA ALA A 184 8.37 -2.08 -21.02
C ALA A 184 9.18 -3.27 -21.57
N ASP A 185 10.49 -3.08 -21.80
CA ASP A 185 11.37 -4.15 -22.30
C ASP A 185 11.45 -5.34 -21.34
N LEU A 186 11.57 -5.09 -20.03
CA LEU A 186 11.56 -6.15 -19.02
C LEU A 186 10.23 -6.91 -18.98
N ALA A 187 9.11 -6.19 -18.93
CA ALA A 187 7.79 -6.80 -18.91
C ALA A 187 7.52 -7.62 -20.18
N THR A 188 7.86 -7.08 -21.36
CA THR A 188 7.73 -7.79 -22.65
C THR A 188 8.65 -9.01 -22.70
N THR A 189 9.84 -8.95 -22.12
CA THR A 189 10.76 -10.10 -22.01
C THR A 189 10.14 -11.24 -21.22
N LEU A 190 9.51 -10.95 -20.08
CA LEU A 190 8.84 -11.98 -19.28
C LEU A 190 7.60 -12.55 -20.00
N VAL A 191 6.78 -11.70 -20.62
CA VAL A 191 5.63 -12.15 -21.43
C VAL A 191 6.09 -13.10 -22.54
N LYS A 192 7.14 -12.73 -23.28
CA LYS A 192 7.74 -13.61 -24.32
C LYS A 192 8.15 -14.97 -23.78
N LYS A 193 8.79 -14.99 -22.61
CA LYS A 193 9.22 -16.24 -21.96
C LYS A 193 8.03 -17.11 -21.53
N ILE A 194 7.00 -16.52 -20.95
CA ILE A 194 5.78 -17.23 -20.55
C ILE A 194 5.04 -17.79 -21.77
N VAL A 195 4.86 -17.00 -22.82
CA VAL A 195 4.19 -17.45 -24.06
C VAL A 195 5.00 -18.57 -24.73
N ALA A 196 6.33 -18.41 -24.84
CA ALA A 196 7.20 -19.43 -25.40
C ALA A 196 7.22 -20.74 -24.60
N SER A 197 6.88 -20.70 -23.30
CA SER A 197 6.77 -21.90 -22.45
C SER A 197 5.52 -22.76 -22.75
N GLY A 198 4.62 -22.30 -23.62
CA GLY A 198 3.44 -23.02 -24.06
C GLY A 198 2.25 -23.00 -23.09
N LYS A 199 1.08 -23.39 -23.61
CA LYS A 199 -0.19 -23.47 -22.86
C LYS A 199 -0.25 -24.72 -21.96
N PRO A 200 -0.92 -24.67 -20.79
CA PRO A 200 -1.41 -23.44 -20.14
C PRO A 200 -0.23 -22.54 -19.76
N TYR A 201 -0.36 -21.23 -19.99
CA TYR A 201 0.74 -20.27 -19.78
C TYR A 201 1.14 -20.20 -18.31
N LEU A 202 0.15 -20.23 -17.40
CA LEU A 202 0.32 -20.32 -15.95
C LEU A 202 -0.66 -21.38 -15.39
N PRO A 203 -0.39 -21.93 -14.19
CA PRO A 203 -1.37 -22.79 -13.51
C PRO A 203 -2.69 -22.05 -13.23
N LYS A 204 -3.76 -22.82 -12.99
CA LYS A 204 -5.05 -22.26 -12.59
C LYS A 204 -4.92 -21.52 -11.25
N ASP A 205 -5.68 -20.43 -11.09
CA ASP A 205 -5.72 -19.62 -9.86
C ASP A 205 -4.33 -19.07 -9.47
N VAL A 206 -3.46 -18.84 -10.45
CA VAL A 206 -2.14 -18.22 -10.29
C VAL A 206 -2.06 -16.92 -11.06
N TYR A 207 -1.49 -15.91 -10.40
CA TYR A 207 -0.95 -14.74 -11.07
C TYR A 207 0.53 -14.57 -10.71
N LEU A 208 1.30 -13.89 -11.56
CA LEU A 208 2.66 -13.50 -11.23
C LEU A 208 2.68 -12.07 -10.71
N ASN A 209 3.23 -11.84 -9.51
CA ASN A 209 3.52 -10.50 -9.01
C ASN A 209 4.98 -10.16 -9.33
N VAL A 210 5.19 -9.17 -10.19
CA VAL A 210 6.51 -8.82 -10.71
C VAL A 210 6.87 -7.41 -10.27
N ASN A 211 8.02 -7.26 -9.60
CA ASN A 211 8.52 -5.97 -9.16
C ASN A 211 9.88 -5.68 -9.78
N PHE A 212 10.00 -4.51 -10.39
CA PHE A 212 11.24 -3.98 -10.94
C PHE A 212 11.83 -2.94 -9.98
N PRO A 213 13.16 -2.94 -9.75
CA PRO A 213 13.83 -1.91 -8.97
C PRO A 213 13.85 -0.59 -9.73
N LYS A 214 14.34 0.47 -9.08
CA LYS A 214 14.45 1.78 -9.71
C LYS A 214 15.40 1.71 -10.91
N VAL A 215 14.99 2.34 -12.01
CA VAL A 215 15.82 2.57 -13.20
C VAL A 215 16.70 3.78 -12.93
N GLU A 216 17.80 3.55 -12.22
CA GLU A 216 18.80 4.56 -11.88
C GLU A 216 20.20 3.95 -11.81
N GLY A 217 21.24 4.79 -11.87
CA GLY A 217 22.63 4.36 -11.78
C GLY A 217 22.99 3.30 -12.82
N LYS A 218 23.28 2.08 -12.37
CA LYS A 218 23.68 0.95 -13.24
C LYS A 218 22.50 0.22 -13.89
N CYS A 219 21.27 0.44 -13.42
CA CYS A 219 20.06 -0.28 -13.83
C CYS A 219 19.26 0.45 -14.92
N THR A 220 19.95 0.92 -15.95
CA THR A 220 19.40 1.72 -17.04
C THR A 220 19.19 0.95 -18.34
N ASP A 221 19.46 -0.35 -18.32
CA ASP A 221 19.42 -1.27 -19.47
C ASP A 221 18.78 -2.58 -19.02
N ALA A 222 17.74 -3.02 -19.72
CA ALA A 222 16.96 -4.20 -19.40
C ALA A 222 17.82 -5.49 -19.40
N SER A 223 18.88 -5.57 -20.22
CA SER A 223 19.77 -6.73 -20.30
C SER A 223 20.59 -6.97 -19.01
N LYS A 224 20.72 -5.95 -18.15
CA LYS A 224 21.46 -6.04 -16.89
C LYS A 224 20.64 -6.62 -15.75
N PHE A 225 19.32 -6.78 -15.94
CA PHE A 225 18.45 -7.25 -14.88
C PHE A 225 18.51 -8.77 -14.74
N LYS A 226 18.57 -9.23 -13.49
CA LYS A 226 18.53 -10.63 -13.11
C LYS A 226 17.17 -10.95 -12.51
N TRP A 227 16.58 -12.07 -12.89
CA TRP A 227 15.25 -12.46 -12.43
C TRP A 227 15.38 -13.43 -11.26
N VAL A 228 14.68 -13.14 -10.17
CA VAL A 228 14.71 -13.96 -8.96
C VAL A 228 13.31 -14.49 -8.69
N LEU A 229 13.22 -15.80 -8.44
CA LEU A 229 11.98 -16.40 -7.98
C LEU A 229 11.79 -16.06 -6.49
N THR A 230 10.70 -15.39 -6.19
CA THR A 230 10.41 -14.86 -4.85
C THR A 230 9.05 -15.32 -4.36
N ARG A 231 8.69 -14.86 -3.17
CA ARG A 231 7.34 -15.03 -2.64
C ARG A 231 6.85 -13.77 -1.92
N ILE A 232 5.53 -13.64 -1.82
CA ILE A 232 4.86 -12.41 -1.38
C ILE A 232 4.91 -12.24 0.15
N ASN A 233 4.53 -13.27 0.91
CA ASN A 233 4.41 -13.17 2.38
C ASN A 233 5.71 -13.61 3.10
N VAL A 234 5.99 -13.15 4.31
CA VAL A 234 7.19 -13.55 5.08
C VAL A 234 7.23 -15.04 5.51
N GLY A 235 6.17 -15.81 5.25
CA GLY A 235 6.15 -17.28 5.37
C GLY A 235 6.28 -17.86 6.78
N LEU A 236 6.08 -17.04 7.82
CA LEU A 236 6.05 -17.48 9.21
C LEU A 236 4.88 -18.43 9.52
N LEU A 237 3.79 -18.35 8.74
CA LEU A 237 2.53 -19.07 8.94
C LEU A 237 2.04 -19.78 7.65
N SER A 238 2.94 -20.07 6.70
CA SER A 238 2.60 -20.78 5.46
C SER A 238 3.36 -22.09 5.36
N ASP A 239 2.90 -22.97 4.47
CA ASP A 239 3.67 -24.13 4.05
C ASP A 239 5.01 -23.71 3.38
N ARG A 240 5.89 -24.70 3.21
CA ARG A 240 7.17 -24.56 2.51
C ARG A 240 6.94 -24.26 1.01
N ASP A 241 7.91 -23.58 0.43
CA ASP A 241 7.92 -23.22 -0.98
C ASP A 241 8.41 -24.40 -1.84
N THR A 242 8.36 -24.26 -3.17
CA THR A 242 9.07 -25.20 -4.05
C THR A 242 10.56 -25.17 -3.75
N GLU A 243 11.18 -26.35 -3.75
CA GLU A 243 12.64 -26.43 -3.68
C GLU A 243 13.24 -25.72 -4.90
N TRP A 244 14.11 -24.75 -4.65
CA TRP A 244 14.82 -23.99 -5.67
C TRP A 244 16.25 -23.73 -5.21
N CYS A 245 17.22 -24.22 -5.97
CA CYS A 245 18.64 -24.08 -5.67
C CYS A 245 19.06 -24.57 -4.27
N GLY A 246 18.45 -25.65 -3.79
CA GLY A 246 18.78 -26.29 -2.50
C GLY A 246 18.07 -25.69 -1.28
N GLU A 247 17.21 -24.70 -1.48
CA GLU A 247 16.39 -24.08 -0.44
C GLU A 247 14.90 -24.39 -0.69
N ASP A 248 14.14 -24.66 0.37
CA ASP A 248 12.68 -24.89 0.32
C ASP A 248 11.88 -23.65 0.76
N ARG A 249 12.55 -22.49 0.78
CA ARG A 249 12.02 -21.23 1.27
C ARG A 249 12.55 -20.08 0.43
N LEU A 250 11.72 -19.58 -0.48
CA LEU A 250 12.09 -18.52 -1.43
C LEU A 250 12.29 -17.18 -0.70
N PRO A 251 13.20 -16.30 -1.16
CA PRO A 251 13.31 -14.95 -0.61
C PRO A 251 12.03 -14.15 -0.84
N THR A 252 11.77 -13.17 0.02
CA THR A 252 10.63 -12.27 -0.19
C THR A 252 10.95 -11.22 -1.25
N GLU A 253 9.91 -10.65 -1.84
CA GLU A 253 10.05 -9.52 -2.78
C GLU A 253 10.76 -8.33 -2.14
N THR A 254 10.55 -8.12 -0.84
CA THR A 254 11.21 -7.09 -0.04
C THR A 254 12.71 -7.36 0.08
N ASP A 255 13.12 -8.62 0.31
CA ASP A 255 14.54 -8.96 0.38
C ASP A 255 15.27 -8.67 -0.92
N ILE A 256 14.57 -8.88 -2.05
CA ILE A 256 15.12 -8.60 -3.39
C ILE A 256 15.09 -7.12 -3.73
N SER A 257 14.05 -6.38 -3.33
CA SER A 257 13.96 -4.94 -3.60
C SER A 257 14.98 -4.11 -2.81
N LEU A 258 15.42 -4.60 -1.65
CA LEU A 258 16.47 -4.00 -0.81
C LEU A 258 17.89 -4.40 -1.23
N LYS A 259 18.04 -5.36 -2.14
CA LYS A 259 19.35 -5.87 -2.55
C LYS A 259 20.01 -4.94 -3.57
N ASP A 260 21.27 -4.60 -3.34
CA ASP A 260 22.08 -3.85 -4.29
C ASP A 260 22.21 -4.61 -5.63
N GLY A 261 21.74 -3.99 -6.71
CA GLY A 261 21.82 -4.52 -8.07
C GLY A 261 20.50 -4.48 -8.82
N CYS A 262 20.53 -4.87 -10.09
CA CYS A 262 19.35 -4.86 -10.95
C CYS A 262 18.62 -6.19 -10.82
N TYR A 263 17.89 -6.41 -9.74
CA TYR A 263 17.15 -7.64 -9.49
C TYR A 263 15.66 -7.43 -9.63
N ALA A 264 15.04 -8.12 -10.60
CA ALA A 264 13.58 -8.18 -10.75
C ALA A 264 13.04 -9.38 -9.98
N SER A 265 12.05 -9.17 -9.12
CA SER A 265 11.41 -10.25 -8.38
C SER A 265 10.20 -10.80 -9.14
N ILE A 266 10.03 -12.13 -9.14
CA ILE A 266 8.85 -12.81 -9.68
C ILE A 266 8.28 -13.68 -8.57
N SER A 267 7.15 -13.26 -7.99
CA SER A 267 6.43 -14.10 -7.04
C SER A 267 5.25 -14.81 -7.68
N VAL A 268 5.07 -16.07 -7.30
CA VAL A 268 3.90 -16.85 -7.68
C VAL A 268 2.81 -16.61 -6.64
N GLY A 269 1.80 -15.84 -7.02
CA GLY A 269 0.69 -15.47 -6.16
C GLY A 269 -0.55 -16.33 -6.39
N ASP A 270 -1.28 -16.64 -5.32
CA ASP A 270 -2.61 -17.22 -5.37
C ASP A 270 -3.62 -16.11 -5.71
N ALA A 271 -4.36 -16.29 -6.81
CA ALA A 271 -5.28 -15.27 -7.29
C ALA A 271 -6.53 -15.09 -6.41
N SER A 272 -6.86 -16.06 -5.55
CA SER A 272 -8.05 -16.03 -4.70
C SER A 272 -7.87 -15.16 -3.45
N ASP A 273 -6.65 -15.08 -2.90
CA ASP A 273 -6.37 -14.37 -1.65
C ASP A 273 -5.16 -13.41 -1.71
N LYS A 274 -4.46 -13.37 -2.86
CA LYS A 274 -3.27 -12.55 -3.13
C LYS A 274 -2.03 -12.92 -2.32
N THR A 275 -2.03 -14.07 -1.65
CA THR A 275 -0.87 -14.57 -0.92
C THR A 275 0.06 -15.39 -1.82
N THR A 276 1.15 -15.90 -1.27
CA THR A 276 2.02 -16.85 -1.97
C THR A 276 1.27 -18.15 -2.32
N ALA A 277 1.29 -18.56 -3.60
CA ALA A 277 0.72 -19.84 -4.03
C ALA A 277 1.48 -21.05 -3.44
N ASP A 278 0.86 -22.23 -3.41
CA ASP A 278 1.51 -23.45 -2.90
C ASP A 278 2.71 -23.91 -3.74
N ALA A 279 3.56 -24.74 -3.12
CA ALA A 279 4.78 -25.27 -3.73
C ALA A 279 4.55 -25.99 -5.07
N ALA A 280 3.41 -26.68 -5.26
CA ALA A 280 3.15 -27.39 -6.50
C ALA A 280 2.92 -26.41 -7.66
N ARG A 281 2.16 -25.34 -7.43
CA ARG A 281 1.97 -24.26 -8.42
C ARG A 281 3.25 -23.47 -8.65
N GLN A 282 4.02 -23.19 -7.59
CA GLN A 282 5.34 -22.55 -7.71
C GLN A 282 6.30 -23.36 -8.59
N LYS A 283 6.36 -24.69 -8.41
CA LYS A 283 7.23 -25.60 -9.17
C LYS A 283 6.98 -25.54 -10.67
N VAL A 284 5.70 -25.45 -11.09
CA VAL A 284 5.33 -25.33 -12.50
C VAL A 284 5.86 -24.02 -13.10
N VAL A 285 5.71 -22.90 -12.39
CA VAL A 285 6.22 -21.60 -12.84
C VAL A 285 7.75 -21.58 -12.88
N ALA A 286 8.40 -22.10 -11.83
CA ALA A 286 9.86 -22.21 -11.77
C ALA A 286 10.42 -23.01 -12.96
N ALA A 287 9.78 -24.14 -13.31
CA ALA A 287 10.17 -24.94 -14.47
C ALA A 287 10.03 -24.19 -15.80
N LYS A 288 8.96 -23.38 -15.96
CA LYS A 288 8.73 -22.56 -17.16
C LYS A 288 9.72 -21.41 -17.30
N LEU A 289 10.22 -20.87 -16.18
CA LEU A 289 11.10 -19.70 -16.14
C LEU A 289 12.57 -20.03 -15.86
N LYS A 290 12.92 -21.31 -15.73
CA LYS A 290 14.25 -21.77 -15.30
C LYS A 290 15.42 -21.12 -16.04
N ASP A 291 15.24 -20.81 -17.33
CA ASP A 291 16.30 -20.29 -18.20
C ASP A 291 16.62 -18.81 -17.96
N ILE A 292 15.74 -18.07 -17.25
CA ILE A 292 15.95 -16.65 -16.90
C ILE A 292 16.18 -16.44 -15.40
N LEU A 293 15.78 -17.41 -14.57
CA LEU A 293 15.89 -17.32 -13.12
C LEU A 293 17.34 -17.54 -12.68
N VAL A 294 17.84 -16.65 -11.82
CA VAL A 294 19.15 -16.82 -11.18
C VAL A 294 18.99 -17.41 -9.78
N PRO A 295 19.91 -18.29 -9.35
CA PRO A 295 20.01 -18.70 -7.95
C PRO A 295 20.27 -17.49 -7.05
N THR A 296 19.70 -17.48 -5.85
CA THR A 296 19.97 -16.47 -4.82
C THR A 296 21.22 -16.78 -4.00
N SER A 297 22.14 -17.63 -4.50
CA SER A 297 23.37 -18.05 -3.83
C SER A 297 24.37 -16.91 -3.64
N ASN A 298 24.07 -16.06 -2.66
CA ASN A 298 25.03 -15.39 -1.82
C ASN A 298 24.35 -15.33 -0.44
N PRO A 299 24.89 -15.96 0.62
CA PRO A 299 24.27 -15.98 1.94
C PRO A 299 24.26 -14.55 2.48
N LEU A 300 23.17 -13.81 2.23
CA LEU A 300 22.90 -12.55 2.89
C LEU A 300 22.47 -12.90 4.31
N VAL A 301 23.43 -12.69 5.22
CA VAL A 301 23.22 -12.14 6.55
C VAL A 301 21.89 -12.55 7.19
N GLN A 302 21.92 -13.68 7.91
CA GLN A 302 20.93 -13.88 8.96
C GLN A 302 20.95 -12.64 9.88
N PRO A 303 19.80 -12.07 10.26
CA PRO A 303 19.77 -11.06 11.30
C PRO A 303 20.43 -11.65 12.55
N HIS A 304 21.34 -10.87 13.15
CA HIS A 304 22.22 -11.22 14.28
C HIS A 304 21.50 -11.62 15.59
N PHE A 305 20.22 -12.01 15.54
CA PHE A 305 19.34 -12.20 16.69
C PHE A 305 19.11 -13.67 17.09
N LEU A 306 19.66 -14.64 16.35
CA LEU A 306 19.46 -16.08 16.65
C LEU A 306 20.78 -16.87 16.79
N ARG A 307 21.84 -16.22 17.29
CA ARG A 307 23.10 -16.91 17.65
C ARG A 307 23.31 -17.14 19.15
N HIS A 308 22.36 -16.72 19.99
CA HIS A 308 22.50 -16.85 21.45
C HIS A 308 21.61 -17.91 22.12
N LEU A 309 20.88 -18.72 21.36
CA LEU A 309 19.99 -19.75 21.91
C LEU A 309 20.27 -21.19 21.44
N GLN A 310 21.44 -21.45 20.84
CA GLN A 310 21.83 -22.80 20.42
C GLN A 310 23.21 -23.27 20.93
N ASP A 311 23.93 -22.47 21.73
CA ASP A 311 25.25 -22.83 22.30
C ASP A 311 25.21 -23.12 23.82
N GLN A 312 24.06 -23.59 24.34
CA GLN A 312 23.94 -24.09 25.72
C GLN A 312 23.37 -25.51 25.71
N ASP A 313 24.03 -26.43 25.01
CA ASP A 313 24.03 -27.84 25.37
C ASP A 313 25.09 -28.55 24.54
N GLN A 314 26.26 -28.78 25.15
CA GLN A 314 27.03 -30.04 25.11
C GLN A 314 28.45 -29.81 25.66
N GLY A 315 28.74 -30.48 26.78
CA GLY A 315 30.08 -30.61 27.34
C GLY A 315 30.99 -31.54 26.51
N PRO A 316 32.29 -31.62 26.85
CA PRO A 316 33.32 -32.04 25.90
C PRO A 316 33.56 -33.55 25.91
N VAL A 317 33.71 -34.16 24.73
CA VAL A 317 34.37 -35.46 24.56
C VAL A 317 35.45 -35.35 23.49
N ARG A 318 36.62 -35.89 23.85
CA ARG A 318 37.91 -35.85 23.15
C ARG A 318 38.01 -36.89 22.03
N GLN A 319 38.92 -36.58 21.08
CA GLN A 319 39.73 -37.48 20.22
C GLN A 319 38.98 -38.21 19.09
N SER A 320 39.53 -38.45 17.89
CA SER A 320 40.84 -38.20 17.27
C SER A 320 40.75 -38.52 15.76
N SER A 321 41.80 -38.13 15.02
CA SER A 321 42.31 -38.76 13.79
C SER A 321 41.69 -38.43 12.41
N GLN A 322 42.44 -37.60 11.67
CA GLN A 322 42.91 -37.74 10.28
C GLN A 322 41.95 -38.32 9.21
N PHE A 323 41.75 -37.59 8.09
CA PHE A 323 42.37 -37.92 6.79
C PHE A 323 42.04 -36.88 5.67
N ARG A 324 43.11 -36.53 4.95
CA ARG A 324 43.34 -35.94 3.61
C ARG A 324 42.25 -35.19 2.79
N LEU A 325 42.71 -34.03 2.29
CA LEU A 325 42.41 -33.30 1.04
C LEU A 325 42.04 -34.17 -0.19
N ILE A 326 41.03 -33.73 -0.97
CA ILE A 326 41.07 -33.57 -2.45
C ILE A 326 40.11 -32.43 -2.87
N MET A 327 40.58 -31.53 -3.75
CA MET A 327 39.77 -30.56 -4.50
C MET A 327 39.25 -31.15 -5.83
N ALA A 328 38.00 -30.88 -6.21
CA ALA A 328 37.48 -30.67 -7.58
C ALA A 328 35.94 -30.53 -7.52
N SER A 329 35.37 -29.38 -7.92
CA SER A 329 34.81 -29.04 -9.25
C SER A 329 33.41 -29.60 -9.54
N ILE A 330 32.43 -28.67 -9.51
CA ILE A 330 31.31 -28.38 -10.43
C ILE A 330 30.81 -29.48 -11.39
N ASP A 331 29.47 -29.53 -11.49
CA ASP A 331 28.56 -30.20 -12.43
C ASP A 331 28.11 -31.64 -12.13
N ARG A 332 26.84 -31.77 -11.69
CA ARG A 332 25.73 -32.49 -12.36
C ARG A 332 24.60 -32.82 -11.37
N CYS A 333 23.40 -32.31 -11.64
CA CYS A 333 22.15 -32.90 -11.15
C CYS A 333 21.41 -33.50 -12.35
N LEU A 334 21.41 -34.83 -12.46
CA LEU A 334 20.52 -35.59 -13.34
C LEU A 334 20.09 -36.88 -12.64
N ALA A 335 18.79 -37.15 -12.79
CA ALA A 335 18.05 -38.40 -12.58
C ALA A 335 17.82 -38.88 -11.13
N SER A 336 16.55 -38.99 -10.75
CA SER A 336 15.87 -40.29 -10.65
C SER A 336 14.42 -40.13 -10.19
N MET A 337 13.49 -40.81 -10.86
CA MET A 337 12.49 -41.71 -10.27
C MET A 337 11.36 -41.91 -11.29
N ALA A 338 11.41 -43.06 -11.95
CA ALA A 338 10.33 -43.62 -12.72
C ALA A 338 9.54 -44.61 -11.87
N ARG A 339 8.24 -44.67 -12.17
CA ARG A 339 7.26 -45.74 -11.91
C ARG A 339 6.72 -45.87 -10.49
N LEU A 340 5.40 -45.61 -10.38
CA LEU A 340 4.43 -46.58 -9.89
C LEU A 340 3.05 -46.23 -10.47
N SER A 341 2.60 -47.06 -11.40
CA SER A 341 1.25 -47.07 -11.94
C SER A 341 0.36 -47.90 -11.02
N LEU A 342 -0.72 -47.32 -10.50
CA LEU A 342 -1.85 -48.07 -9.96
C LEU A 342 -3.14 -47.54 -10.58
N SER A 343 -3.79 -48.44 -11.30
CA SER A 343 -5.11 -48.31 -11.91
C SER A 343 -6.19 -48.05 -10.87
N GLN A 344 -7.03 -47.06 -11.10
CA GLN A 344 -8.35 -46.96 -10.47
C GLN A 344 -9.44 -46.86 -11.53
N THR A 345 -10.50 -47.62 -11.28
CA THR A 345 -11.65 -47.89 -12.13
C THR A 345 -12.59 -46.68 -12.25
N PRO A 346 -13.29 -46.49 -13.38
CA PRO A 346 -14.23 -45.38 -13.55
C PRO A 346 -15.57 -45.67 -12.86
N ARG A 347 -16.09 -44.69 -12.11
CA ARG A 347 -17.46 -44.68 -11.58
C ARG A 347 -18.40 -44.03 -12.62
N PRO A 348 -19.61 -44.56 -12.87
CA PRO A 348 -20.43 -44.15 -14.01
C PRO A 348 -21.15 -42.80 -13.82
N THR A 349 -21.28 -42.10 -14.93
CA THR A 349 -22.03 -40.86 -15.15
C THR A 349 -23.54 -41.11 -15.26
N ILE A 350 -24.34 -40.29 -14.58
CA ILE A 350 -25.81 -40.28 -14.68
C ILE A 350 -26.22 -39.68 -16.04
N PRO A 351 -27.15 -40.27 -16.80
CA PRO A 351 -27.59 -39.73 -18.08
C PRO A 351 -28.68 -38.66 -17.90
N THR A 352 -28.48 -37.54 -18.58
CA THR A 352 -29.49 -36.51 -18.86
C THR A 352 -30.43 -36.98 -19.97
N ILE A 353 -31.73 -37.06 -19.70
CA ILE A 353 -32.78 -37.30 -20.71
C ILE A 353 -33.48 -35.97 -21.03
N PRO A 354 -33.73 -35.67 -22.32
CA PRO A 354 -34.31 -34.39 -22.75
C PRO A 354 -35.81 -34.27 -22.45
N ARG A 355 -36.24 -33.04 -22.14
CA ARG A 355 -37.64 -32.64 -22.08
C ARG A 355 -38.26 -32.70 -23.47
N PHE A 356 -39.33 -33.46 -23.66
CA PHE A 356 -40.55 -33.08 -24.40
C PHE A 356 -41.62 -34.17 -24.21
N LEU A 357 -42.88 -33.73 -24.04
CA LEU A 357 -44.16 -34.50 -24.03
C LEU A 357 -44.66 -35.08 -22.69
N ALA A 358 -45.52 -34.32 -22.01
CA ALA A 358 -46.73 -34.81 -21.30
C ALA A 358 -47.58 -33.61 -20.78
N PRO A 359 -48.91 -33.76 -20.65
CA PRO A 359 -49.88 -32.72 -21.02
C PRO A 359 -50.37 -31.83 -19.87
N ALA A 360 -51.03 -30.75 -20.27
CA ALA A 360 -51.68 -29.77 -19.43
C ALA A 360 -52.81 -30.38 -18.56
N ALA A 361 -52.67 -30.24 -17.25
CA ALA A 361 -53.79 -30.24 -16.31
C ALA A 361 -53.69 -28.97 -15.47
N ALA A 362 -54.65 -28.07 -15.69
CA ALA A 362 -54.77 -26.84 -14.95
C ALA A 362 -55.12 -27.12 -13.49
N GLN A 363 -54.24 -26.72 -12.57
CA GLN A 363 -54.63 -26.42 -11.20
C GLN A 363 -54.23 -24.97 -10.90
N GLN A 364 -55.25 -24.14 -10.77
CA GLN A 364 -55.18 -22.80 -10.22
C GLN A 364 -54.71 -22.88 -8.76
N ALA A 365 -53.40 -22.88 -8.55
CA ALA A 365 -52.81 -22.57 -7.26
C ALA A 365 -52.44 -21.09 -7.26
N ARG A 366 -53.13 -20.31 -6.41
CA ARG A 366 -52.81 -18.91 -6.11
C ARG A 366 -51.33 -18.79 -5.77
N GLN A 367 -50.52 -18.24 -6.68
CA GLN A 367 -49.16 -17.83 -6.36
C GLN A 367 -49.25 -16.59 -5.46
N ALA A 368 -49.32 -16.81 -4.16
CA ALA A 368 -48.87 -15.82 -3.20
C ALA A 368 -47.40 -15.54 -3.53
N SER A 369 -47.11 -14.33 -4.01
CA SER A 369 -45.75 -13.84 -4.17
C SER A 369 -45.09 -13.84 -2.79
N PHE A 370 -44.38 -14.90 -2.45
CA PHE A 370 -43.47 -14.90 -1.32
C PHE A 370 -42.35 -13.92 -1.66
N VAL A 371 -42.51 -12.67 -1.21
CA VAL A 371 -41.37 -11.79 -0.99
C VAL A 371 -40.47 -12.53 -0.02
N ARG A 372 -39.40 -13.13 -0.53
CA ARG A 372 -38.34 -13.68 0.29
C ARG A 372 -37.69 -12.49 0.97
N ILE A 373 -38.20 -12.12 2.13
CA ILE A 373 -37.55 -11.17 3.04
C ILE A 373 -36.17 -11.77 3.28
N LYS A 374 -35.14 -11.21 2.64
CA LYS A 374 -33.75 -11.50 3.00
C LYS A 374 -33.68 -11.21 4.49
N LYS A 375 -33.57 -12.26 5.31
CA LYS A 375 -33.23 -12.10 6.73
C LYS A 375 -31.93 -11.31 6.73
N THR A 376 -32.02 -10.00 6.98
CA THR A 376 -30.85 -9.15 7.19
C THR A 376 -30.09 -9.80 8.33
N LYS A 377 -28.91 -10.37 8.05
CA LYS A 377 -28.03 -10.90 9.10
C LYS A 377 -27.93 -9.80 10.15
N LYS A 378 -28.41 -10.04 11.37
CA LYS A 378 -28.26 -9.09 12.49
C LYS A 378 -26.79 -8.71 12.53
N LYS A 379 -26.48 -7.43 12.25
CA LYS A 379 -25.11 -6.93 12.36
C LYS A 379 -24.65 -7.23 13.78
N LYS A 380 -23.54 -7.94 13.95
CA LYS A 380 -22.97 -8.21 15.27
C LYS A 380 -22.81 -6.86 15.98
N ALA A 381 -23.30 -6.77 17.21
CA ALA A 381 -23.15 -5.55 18.00
C ALA A 381 -21.65 -5.24 18.14
N LEU A 382 -21.27 -4.00 17.84
CA LEU A 382 -19.89 -3.56 18.04
C LEU A 382 -19.60 -3.60 19.55
N PRO A 383 -18.41 -4.08 19.96
CA PRO A 383 -18.00 -4.00 21.36
C PRO A 383 -18.07 -2.56 21.87
N LYS A 384 -18.51 -2.38 23.12
CA LYS A 384 -18.63 -1.06 23.77
C LYS A 384 -17.27 -0.36 23.86
N ASP A 385 -16.21 -1.13 24.09
CA ASP A 385 -14.85 -0.61 24.25
C ASP A 385 -14.01 -0.78 22.98
N PHE A 386 -12.90 -0.05 22.93
CA PHE A 386 -11.85 -0.33 21.97
C PHE A 386 -11.16 -1.66 22.30
N LYS A 387 -10.72 -2.36 21.25
CA LYS A 387 -9.96 -3.61 21.40
C LYS A 387 -8.62 -3.27 22.04
N ARG A 388 -8.30 -3.92 23.16
CA ARG A 388 -7.08 -3.70 23.93
C ARG A 388 -6.27 -4.99 23.99
N HIS A 389 -4.96 -4.86 23.90
CA HIS A 389 -4.05 -5.98 24.12
C HIS A 389 -3.67 -6.05 25.60
N ASN A 390 -3.65 -7.26 26.15
CA ASN A 390 -3.16 -7.48 27.51
C ASN A 390 -1.63 -7.44 27.47
N LEU A 391 -1.06 -6.38 28.03
CA LEU A 391 0.40 -6.19 28.07
C LEU A 391 1.09 -7.36 28.81
N ASN A 392 0.45 -7.86 29.87
CA ASN A 392 1.00 -8.91 30.75
C ASN A 392 0.93 -10.35 30.20
N LYS A 393 0.19 -10.61 29.10
CA LYS A 393 -0.04 -12.00 28.61
C LYS A 393 0.83 -12.40 27.42
N ARG A 394 1.60 -11.47 26.85
CA ARG A 394 2.30 -11.67 25.56
C ARG A 394 3.77 -11.26 25.61
N ASP A 395 4.32 -10.98 26.79
CA ASP A 395 5.68 -10.44 26.98
C ASP A 395 6.02 -9.38 25.93
N PHE A 396 5.15 -8.38 25.79
CA PHE A 396 5.43 -7.27 24.90
C PHE A 396 6.68 -6.55 25.43
N PRO A 397 7.78 -6.50 24.66
CA PRO A 397 9.00 -5.86 25.14
C PRO A 397 8.72 -4.37 25.31
N GLN A 398 8.94 -3.89 26.53
CA GLN A 398 8.85 -2.47 26.86
C GLN A 398 10.25 -1.95 27.09
N TYR A 399 10.53 -0.79 26.52
CA TYR A 399 11.86 -0.22 26.46
C TYR A 399 11.96 0.99 27.39
N SER A 400 13.14 1.24 27.94
CA SER A 400 13.40 2.53 28.58
C SER A 400 13.46 3.65 27.54
N LEU A 401 13.29 4.89 28.00
CA LEU A 401 13.33 6.05 27.10
C LEU A 401 14.68 6.14 26.34
N CYS A 402 15.80 5.86 27.00
CA CYS A 402 17.12 5.91 26.37
C CYS A 402 17.27 4.83 25.29
N GLU A 403 16.84 3.60 25.56
CA GLU A 403 16.91 2.51 24.58
C GLU A 403 16.00 2.76 23.39
N ALA A 404 14.76 3.22 23.64
CA ALA A 404 13.83 3.61 22.60
C ALA A 404 14.41 4.73 21.71
N MET A 405 15.02 5.76 22.31
CA MET A 405 15.66 6.84 21.56
C MET A 405 16.85 6.34 20.72
N ARG A 406 17.65 5.41 21.25
CA ARG A 406 18.76 4.81 20.51
C ARG A 406 18.26 4.08 19.25
N VAL A 407 17.25 3.24 19.39
CA VAL A 407 16.66 2.50 18.27
C VAL A 407 16.06 3.48 17.25
N LEU A 408 15.26 4.45 17.70
CA LEU A 408 14.61 5.41 16.80
C LEU A 408 15.62 6.28 16.04
N ARG A 409 16.71 6.70 16.68
CA ARG A 409 17.77 7.47 16.00
C ARG A 409 18.55 6.64 14.99
N ALA A 410 18.78 5.36 15.27
CA ALA A 410 19.41 4.48 14.31
C ALA A 410 18.56 4.30 13.04
N VAL A 411 17.24 4.31 13.18
CA VAL A 411 16.31 4.24 12.03
C VAL A 411 16.30 5.54 11.22
N GLU A 412 16.39 6.69 11.88
CA GLU A 412 16.32 8.02 11.25
C GLU A 412 17.70 8.55 10.80
N VAL A 413 18.68 7.67 10.59
CA VAL A 413 20.03 8.04 10.19
C VAL A 413 20.03 8.78 8.85
N GLY A 414 20.78 9.88 8.76
CA GLY A 414 20.89 10.71 7.56
C GLY A 414 19.74 11.69 7.33
N GLN A 415 18.76 11.78 8.24
CA GLN A 415 17.67 12.76 8.16
C GLN A 415 18.01 14.07 8.89
N PRO A 416 17.49 15.23 8.42
CA PRO A 416 17.68 16.51 9.11
C PRO A 416 17.08 16.48 10.53
N PRO A 417 17.86 16.75 11.58
CA PRO A 417 17.42 16.57 12.97
C PRO A 417 16.29 17.51 13.41
N ALA A 418 16.13 18.65 12.72
CA ALA A 418 15.03 19.60 12.96
C ALA A 418 13.72 19.19 12.28
N SER A 419 13.79 18.41 11.20
CA SER A 419 12.60 18.00 10.43
C SER A 419 11.88 16.81 11.07
N ILE A 420 12.64 15.86 11.61
CA ILE A 420 12.08 14.63 12.20
C ILE A 420 11.61 14.90 13.62
N LYS A 421 10.37 14.49 13.90
CA LYS A 421 9.71 14.70 15.20
C LYS A 421 9.47 13.37 15.90
N TYR A 422 9.59 13.41 17.22
CA TYR A 422 9.11 12.35 18.11
C TYR A 422 7.62 12.55 18.37
N GLU A 423 6.82 11.53 18.09
CA GLU A 423 5.39 11.49 18.39
C GLU A 423 5.09 10.52 19.53
N LEU A 424 4.23 10.95 20.45
CA LEU A 424 3.77 10.13 21.56
C LEU A 424 2.33 9.70 21.30
N HIS A 425 2.09 8.39 21.36
CA HIS A 425 0.76 7.78 21.28
C HIS A 425 0.38 7.24 22.65
N ILE A 426 -0.60 7.90 23.28
CA ILE A 426 -1.14 7.48 24.58
C ILE A 426 -2.44 6.72 24.32
N ASN A 427 -2.42 5.41 24.51
CA ASN A 427 -3.60 4.56 24.41
C ASN A 427 -4.41 4.67 25.69
N LEU A 428 -5.68 5.06 25.57
CA LEU A 428 -6.61 5.20 26.68
C LEU A 428 -7.57 4.00 26.74
N LYS A 429 -7.85 3.52 27.95
CA LYS A 429 -8.98 2.66 28.22
C LYS A 429 -10.22 3.53 28.24
N THR A 430 -10.99 3.50 27.16
CA THR A 430 -12.23 4.26 27.06
C THR A 430 -13.29 3.50 26.25
N ALA A 431 -14.56 3.85 26.47
CA ALA A 431 -15.67 3.38 25.67
C ALA A 431 -15.72 4.13 24.32
N ARG A 432 -16.21 3.47 23.26
CA ARG A 432 -16.31 4.06 21.92
C ARG A 432 -17.25 5.27 21.84
N ASN A 433 -18.28 5.29 22.69
CA ASN A 433 -19.29 6.34 22.76
C ASN A 433 -19.03 7.31 23.94
N GLY A 434 -17.81 7.36 24.45
CA GLY A 434 -17.43 8.26 25.53
C GLY A 434 -17.18 9.70 25.06
N PRO A 435 -17.13 10.66 26.00
CA PRO A 435 -16.63 12.01 25.72
C PRO A 435 -15.20 11.94 25.16
N VAL A 436 -14.75 12.95 24.42
CA VAL A 436 -13.42 12.97 23.77
C VAL A 436 -12.55 14.05 24.42
N ILE A 437 -11.31 13.70 24.78
CA ILE A 437 -10.33 14.67 25.30
C ILE A 437 -9.87 15.60 24.16
N LYS A 438 -9.98 16.91 24.38
CA LYS A 438 -9.45 17.96 23.50
C LYS A 438 -8.92 19.11 24.36
N ASN A 439 -7.61 19.32 24.36
CA ASN A 439 -6.98 20.43 25.08
C ASN A 439 -5.66 20.83 24.40
N SER A 440 -5.00 21.86 24.94
CA SER A 440 -3.71 22.39 24.50
C SER A 440 -2.70 22.36 25.64
N VAL A 441 -1.46 21.93 25.41
CA VAL A 441 -0.40 21.90 26.42
C VAL A 441 0.81 22.71 25.97
N ARG A 442 1.41 23.46 26.89
CA ARG A 442 2.69 24.11 26.66
C ARG A 442 3.80 23.17 27.12
N LEU A 443 4.67 22.78 26.20
CA LEU A 443 5.81 21.94 26.51
C LEU A 443 6.97 22.79 27.06
N PRO A 444 7.72 22.31 28.08
CA PRO A 444 8.94 22.98 28.55
C PRO A 444 9.96 23.22 27.45
N HIS A 445 10.12 22.24 26.56
CA HIS A 445 10.93 22.36 25.35
C HIS A 445 9.99 22.31 24.13
N PRO A 446 9.58 23.47 23.58
CA PRO A 446 8.59 23.53 22.52
C PRO A 446 9.14 22.88 21.25
N VAL A 447 8.32 22.11 20.52
CA VAL A 447 8.72 21.57 19.22
C VAL A 447 8.76 22.72 18.21
N GLN A 448 9.90 22.94 17.55
CA GLN A 448 9.99 24.01 16.55
C GLN A 448 9.08 23.68 15.37
N SER A 449 8.15 24.58 15.10
CA SER A 449 7.29 24.56 13.91
C SER A 449 6.92 25.98 13.59
N ASP A 450 6.99 26.32 12.31
CA ASP A 450 6.67 27.64 11.79
C ASP A 450 5.14 27.81 11.81
N TRP A 451 4.60 28.22 12.96
CA TRP A 451 3.16 28.45 13.08
C TRP A 451 2.77 29.78 12.51
N GLN A 452 1.86 29.74 11.56
CA GLN A 452 1.23 30.92 11.01
C GLN A 452 -0.07 31.21 11.77
N ILE A 453 -0.14 32.37 12.44
CA ILE A 453 -1.30 32.78 13.24
C ILE A 453 -2.10 33.83 12.47
N ALA A 454 -3.40 33.62 12.35
CA ALA A 454 -4.36 34.60 11.87
C ALA A 454 -5.25 35.10 13.01
N VAL A 455 -5.63 36.38 12.95
CA VAL A 455 -6.44 37.05 13.97
C VAL A 455 -7.69 37.63 13.33
N VAL A 456 -8.85 37.23 13.87
CA VAL A 456 -10.14 37.86 13.57
C VAL A 456 -10.34 39.00 14.56
N CYS A 457 -10.32 40.22 14.07
CA CYS A 457 -10.59 41.43 14.85
C CYS A 457 -11.23 42.50 13.95
N PRO A 458 -11.95 43.49 14.52
CA PRO A 458 -12.61 44.53 13.75
C PRO A 458 -11.62 45.27 12.85
N GLU A 459 -11.99 45.45 11.59
CA GLU A 459 -11.11 46.07 10.59
C GLU A 459 -10.74 47.50 10.98
N GLY A 460 -9.45 47.85 10.86
CA GLY A 460 -8.94 49.19 11.18
C GLY A 460 -8.79 49.51 12.68
N SER A 461 -9.06 48.57 13.59
CA SER A 461 -8.89 48.75 15.03
C SER A 461 -7.42 48.79 15.49
N GLU A 462 -7.17 49.34 16.68
CA GLU A 462 -5.84 49.33 17.32
C GLU A 462 -5.34 47.89 17.53
N ILE A 463 -6.25 46.97 17.86
CA ILE A 463 -5.99 45.54 18.03
C ILE A 463 -5.42 44.92 16.75
N ALA A 464 -5.91 45.34 15.58
CA ALA A 464 -5.43 44.84 14.31
C ALA A 464 -3.97 45.26 14.04
N ARG A 465 -3.61 46.49 14.42
CA ARG A 465 -2.25 47.02 14.31
C ARG A 465 -1.31 46.29 15.26
N ASP A 466 -1.74 46.07 16.50
CA ASP A 466 -0.96 45.36 17.52
C ASP A 466 -0.74 43.89 17.14
N ALA A 467 -1.75 43.22 16.59
CA ALA A 467 -1.64 41.84 16.10
C ALA A 467 -0.67 41.73 14.91
N THR A 468 -0.72 42.69 13.98
CA THR A 468 0.21 42.74 12.84
C THR A 468 1.64 43.00 13.32
N ALA A 469 1.83 43.92 14.28
CA ALA A 469 3.14 44.19 14.89
C ALA A 469 3.67 42.98 15.69
N ALA A 470 2.80 42.16 16.26
CA ALA A 470 3.15 40.92 16.95
C ALA A 470 3.47 39.75 16.00
N GLY A 471 3.34 39.93 14.68
CA GLY A 471 3.70 38.94 13.66
C GLY A 471 2.55 38.04 13.18
N ALA A 472 1.29 38.50 13.29
CA ALA A 472 0.17 37.79 12.66
C ALA A 472 0.26 37.85 11.12
N VAL A 473 0.01 36.72 10.46
CA VAL A 473 0.12 36.58 9.00
C VAL A 473 -1.07 37.21 8.27
N ALA A 474 -2.26 37.10 8.87
CA ALA A 474 -3.48 37.68 8.35
C ALA A 474 -4.32 38.22 9.51
N VAL A 475 -4.84 39.44 9.34
CA VAL A 475 -5.62 40.16 10.34
C VAL A 475 -6.82 40.82 9.66
N GLY A 476 -8.03 40.56 10.16
CA GLY A 476 -9.25 41.18 9.61
C GLY A 476 -10.52 40.37 9.89
N GLU A 477 -11.67 40.97 9.63
CA GLU A 477 -12.98 40.31 9.73
C GLU A 477 -13.45 39.79 8.36
N GLU A 478 -14.01 40.65 7.50
CA GLU A 478 -14.70 40.19 6.28
C GLU A 478 -13.69 39.70 5.23
N THR A 479 -12.56 40.38 5.08
CA THR A 479 -11.45 39.96 4.21
C THR A 479 -10.95 38.54 4.53
N LEU A 480 -10.83 38.21 5.82
CA LEU A 480 -10.40 36.89 6.27
C LEU A 480 -11.52 35.85 6.10
N PHE A 481 -12.79 36.24 6.30
CA PHE A 481 -13.94 35.36 6.05
C PHE A 481 -14.07 34.98 4.57
N GLU A 482 -13.86 35.91 3.66
CA GLU A 482 -13.85 35.64 2.21
C GLU A 482 -12.71 34.69 1.82
N ALA A 483 -11.50 34.91 2.33
CA ALA A 483 -10.37 34.01 2.10
C ALA A 483 -10.66 32.58 2.59
N ILE A 484 -11.29 32.44 3.75
CA ILE A 484 -11.70 31.14 4.31
C ILE A 484 -12.80 30.48 3.47
N ARG A 485 -13.79 31.24 2.97
CA ARG A 485 -14.85 30.73 2.09
C ARG A 485 -14.28 30.19 0.77
N ASN A 486 -13.24 30.83 0.25
CA ASN A 486 -12.51 30.41 -0.95
C ASN A 486 -11.48 29.30 -0.66
N GLU A 487 -11.45 28.75 0.56
CA GLU A 487 -10.53 27.72 1.03
C GLU A 487 -9.03 28.09 0.97
N ASN A 488 -8.70 29.37 0.81
CA ASN A 488 -7.33 29.89 0.84
C ASN A 488 -6.86 30.11 2.28
N ILE A 489 -6.52 29.02 2.96
CA ILE A 489 -6.12 29.00 4.38
C ILE A 489 -4.61 28.75 4.47
N ASN A 490 -3.85 29.81 4.73
CA ASN A 490 -2.39 29.79 4.92
C ASN A 490 -2.01 30.07 6.39
N PHE A 491 -2.79 29.54 7.34
CA PHE A 491 -2.53 29.69 8.76
C PHE A 491 -2.91 28.43 9.54
N ASP A 492 -2.17 28.17 10.62
CA ASP A 492 -2.31 26.98 11.48
C ASP A 492 -3.17 27.24 12.72
N ARG A 493 -3.31 28.51 13.12
CA ARG A 493 -4.12 28.91 14.29
C ARG A 493 -4.95 30.15 13.96
N LEU A 494 -6.20 30.14 14.39
CA LEU A 494 -7.12 31.27 14.31
C LEU A 494 -7.49 31.73 15.71
N ILE A 495 -7.15 32.98 16.03
CA ILE A 495 -7.54 33.65 17.27
C ILE A 495 -8.63 34.66 16.92
N CYS A 496 -9.65 34.78 17.76
CA CYS A 496 -10.75 35.71 17.56
C CYS A 496 -10.87 36.64 18.77
N HIS A 497 -10.99 37.93 18.52
CA HIS A 497 -11.32 38.91 19.55
C HIS A 497 -12.79 38.80 19.95
N GLU A 498 -13.13 39.01 21.23
CA GLU A 498 -14.51 38.91 21.73
C GLU A 498 -15.50 39.80 20.97
N GLY A 499 -15.07 40.99 20.55
CA GLY A 499 -15.89 41.91 19.73
C GLY A 499 -16.33 41.32 18.38
N SER A 500 -15.56 40.37 17.84
CA SER A 500 -15.77 39.75 16.53
C SER A 500 -16.45 38.38 16.61
N GLU A 501 -16.79 37.90 17.82
CA GLU A 501 -17.45 36.60 18.03
C GLU A 501 -18.80 36.52 17.29
N LYS A 502 -19.58 37.60 17.30
CA LYS A 502 -20.88 37.68 16.62
C LYS A 502 -20.74 37.60 15.10
N ALA A 503 -19.73 38.28 14.54
CA ALA A 503 -19.45 38.27 13.11
C ALA A 503 -19.03 36.87 12.63
N LEU A 504 -18.15 36.19 13.39
CA LEU A 504 -17.71 34.82 13.11
C LEU A 504 -18.89 33.83 13.04
N ASN A 505 -19.83 33.93 14.00
CA ASN A 505 -21.01 33.07 14.02
C ASN A 505 -21.96 33.34 12.84
N LYS A 506 -22.11 34.61 12.45
CA LYS A 506 -22.92 35.01 11.29
C LYS A 506 -22.32 34.52 9.96
N ALA A 507 -20.99 34.46 9.86
CA ALA A 507 -20.27 34.07 8.65
C ALA A 507 -20.41 32.58 8.26
N GLY A 508 -20.88 31.71 9.17
CA GLY A 508 -21.20 30.31 8.85
C GLY A 508 -19.98 29.41 8.52
N LEU A 509 -18.78 29.77 8.97
CA LEU A 509 -17.50 29.12 8.58
C LEU A 509 -17.24 27.77 9.29
N GLY A 510 -18.11 27.34 10.20
CA GLY A 510 -17.93 26.13 10.99
C GLY A 510 -17.81 24.84 10.16
N LYS A 511 -18.44 24.78 8.97
CA LYS A 511 -18.32 23.62 8.06
C LYS A 511 -16.92 23.45 7.49
N ILE A 512 -16.18 24.55 7.31
CA ILE A 512 -14.82 24.56 6.72
C ILE A 512 -13.77 24.45 7.83
N LEU A 513 -13.87 25.30 8.86
CA LEU A 513 -12.88 25.36 9.95
C LEU A 513 -13.02 24.20 10.94
N GLY A 514 -14.22 23.63 11.09
CA GLY A 514 -14.50 22.53 12.02
C GLY A 514 -13.69 21.26 11.73
N PRO A 515 -13.75 20.70 10.51
CA PRO A 515 -12.94 19.54 10.12
C PRO A 515 -11.42 19.78 10.25
N LYS A 516 -10.96 21.00 9.94
CA LYS A 516 -9.55 21.41 10.05
C LYS A 516 -9.11 21.67 11.51
N GLY A 517 -10.04 21.76 12.45
CA GLY A 517 -9.75 22.00 13.86
C GLY A 517 -9.39 23.46 14.21
N LEU A 518 -9.52 24.37 13.24
CA LEU A 518 -9.16 25.78 13.33
C LEU A 518 -10.25 26.68 13.93
N MET A 519 -11.44 26.13 14.18
CA MET A 519 -12.58 26.91 14.69
C MET A 519 -12.28 27.47 16.10
N PRO A 520 -12.33 28.80 16.30
CA PRO A 520 -12.14 29.42 17.61
C PRO A 520 -13.21 29.01 18.61
N SER A 521 -12.84 28.85 19.88
CA SER A 521 -13.79 28.54 20.97
C SER A 521 -13.28 29.02 22.32
N LYS A 522 -14.20 29.37 23.23
CA LYS A 522 -13.89 29.78 24.61
C LYS A 522 -13.19 28.65 25.39
N ARG A 523 -13.58 27.39 25.15
CA ARG A 523 -12.93 26.22 25.76
C ARG A 523 -11.45 26.07 25.37
N MET A 524 -11.12 26.36 24.10
CA MET A 524 -9.74 26.33 23.62
C MET A 524 -8.97 27.63 23.91
N ARG A 525 -9.58 28.61 24.61
CA ARG A 525 -8.99 29.92 24.92
C ARG A 525 -8.50 30.70 23.69
N THR A 526 -9.16 30.49 22.54
CA THR A 526 -8.86 31.19 21.29
C THR A 526 -9.85 32.32 20.99
N ILE A 527 -10.88 32.47 21.82
CA ILE A 527 -11.72 33.68 21.87
C ILE A 527 -11.29 34.45 23.11
N VAL A 528 -10.67 35.61 22.92
CA VAL A 528 -9.99 36.36 24.00
C VAL A 528 -10.19 37.87 23.85
N PRO A 529 -10.15 38.62 24.97
CA PRO A 529 -10.11 40.08 24.93
C PRO A 529 -8.70 40.59 24.56
N ASP A 530 -7.63 39.95 25.05
CA ASP A 530 -6.24 40.31 24.75
C ASP A 530 -5.64 39.33 23.73
N VAL A 531 -5.54 39.80 22.49
CA VAL A 531 -5.03 39.02 21.36
C VAL A 531 -3.53 38.80 21.46
N VAL A 532 -2.74 39.82 21.83
CA VAL A 532 -1.27 39.74 21.81
C VAL A 532 -0.78 38.74 22.85
N LYS A 533 -1.38 38.73 24.05
CA LYS A 533 -1.07 37.73 25.07
C LYS A 533 -1.44 36.33 24.60
N SER A 534 -2.61 36.17 23.99
CA SER A 534 -3.04 34.87 23.45
C SER A 534 -2.15 34.38 22.31
N MET A 535 -1.64 35.28 21.46
CA MET A 535 -0.65 34.94 20.44
C MET A 535 0.65 34.41 21.06
N ARG A 536 1.15 35.05 22.12
CA ARG A 536 2.34 34.59 22.86
C ARG A 536 2.13 33.27 23.59
N ASP A 537 0.95 33.07 24.19
CA ASP A 537 0.61 31.83 24.87
C ASP A 537 0.35 30.69 23.88
N SER A 538 -0.19 31.02 22.70
CA SER A 538 -0.38 30.11 21.59
C SER A 538 0.93 29.75 20.89
N ALA A 539 1.91 30.66 20.89
CA ALA A 539 3.27 30.42 20.42
C ALA A 539 3.99 29.48 21.40
N GLY A 540 4.11 28.21 21.01
CA GLY A 540 4.64 27.11 21.83
C GLY A 540 3.61 26.19 22.51
N ALA A 541 2.30 26.47 22.45
CA ALA A 541 1.28 25.52 22.87
C ALA A 541 1.00 24.49 21.77
N ALA A 542 0.92 23.20 22.10
CA ALA A 542 0.55 22.13 21.19
C ALA A 542 -0.86 21.63 21.51
N ASP A 543 -1.72 21.55 20.49
CA ASP A 543 -3.09 21.06 20.64
C ASP A 543 -3.11 19.54 20.42
N TYR A 544 -3.82 18.81 21.28
CA TYR A 544 -4.04 17.38 21.10
C TYR A 544 -5.52 17.03 21.22
N ARG A 545 -5.92 16.02 20.45
CA ARG A 545 -7.28 15.50 20.43
C ARG A 545 -7.24 13.99 20.42
N GLU A 546 -8.01 13.40 21.33
CA GLU A 546 -8.25 11.97 21.35
C GLU A 546 -9.02 11.53 20.09
N ARG A 547 -8.50 10.53 19.38
CA ARG A 547 -9.18 9.87 18.27
C ARG A 547 -9.11 8.37 18.47
N GLN A 548 -10.26 7.71 18.42
CA GLN A 548 -10.37 6.25 18.57
C GLN A 548 -9.70 5.70 19.86
N GLY A 549 -9.78 6.45 20.96
CA GLY A 549 -9.15 6.08 22.24
C GLY A 549 -7.64 6.28 22.29
N VAL A 550 -7.05 7.01 21.34
CA VAL A 550 -5.61 7.33 21.33
C VAL A 550 -5.42 8.84 21.25
N VAL A 551 -4.57 9.38 22.13
CA VAL A 551 -4.07 10.76 22.05
C VAL A 551 -2.73 10.73 21.34
N ARG A 552 -2.59 11.49 20.25
CA ARG A 552 -1.34 11.60 19.48
C ARG A 552 -0.86 13.03 19.49
N MET A 553 0.41 13.24 19.78
CA MET A 553 1.02 14.57 19.80
C MET A 553 2.52 14.49 19.56
N ALA A 554 3.06 15.44 18.79
CA ALA A 554 4.51 15.64 18.68
C ALA A 554 5.06 16.22 19.99
N ILE A 555 6.09 15.60 20.54
CA ILE A 555 6.67 15.93 21.86
C ILE A 555 8.12 16.41 21.80
N GLY A 556 8.80 16.25 20.67
CA GLY A 556 10.20 16.67 20.52
C GLY A 556 10.69 16.54 19.08
N GLN A 557 11.90 17.01 18.82
CA GLN A 557 12.63 16.79 17.56
C GLN A 557 13.72 15.75 17.77
N LEU A 558 14.23 15.16 16.68
CA LEU A 558 15.29 14.14 16.74
C LEU A 558 16.52 14.63 17.53
N GLY A 559 16.80 15.93 17.44
CA GLY A 559 17.90 16.57 18.15
C GLY A 559 17.74 16.77 19.65
N TYR A 560 16.61 16.36 20.25
CA TYR A 560 16.39 16.59 21.68
C TYR A 560 17.17 15.59 22.52
N SER A 561 17.74 16.08 23.62
CA SER A 561 18.36 15.22 24.63
C SER A 561 17.33 14.36 25.36
N PRO A 562 17.74 13.22 25.93
CA PRO A 562 16.84 12.36 26.69
C PRO A 562 16.13 13.08 27.85
N ASP A 563 16.79 14.02 28.51
CA ASP A 563 16.22 14.77 29.64
C ASP A 563 15.18 15.79 29.17
N GLN A 564 15.42 16.47 28.04
CA GLN A 564 14.43 17.37 27.43
C GLN A 564 13.17 16.60 27.03
N LEU A 565 13.35 15.44 26.40
CA LEU A 565 12.22 14.61 25.96
C LEU A 565 11.44 14.04 27.15
N LYS A 566 12.14 13.58 28.19
CA LYS A 566 11.54 13.12 29.46
C LYS A 566 10.68 14.21 30.11
N ASN A 567 11.18 15.45 30.18
CA ASN A 567 10.44 16.55 30.78
C ASN A 567 9.16 16.86 30.00
N ASN A 568 9.23 16.85 28.67
CA ASN A 568 8.06 17.02 27.81
C ASN A 568 7.03 15.90 27.99
N ILE A 569 7.48 14.63 28.00
CA ILE A 569 6.62 13.46 28.22
C ILE A 569 5.90 13.55 29.57
N LYS A 570 6.63 13.93 30.64
CA LYS A 570 6.05 14.07 31.98
C LYS A 570 4.94 15.12 32.03
N VAL A 571 5.17 16.29 31.44
CA VAL A 571 4.15 17.36 31.41
C VAL A 571 2.90 16.91 30.66
N LEU A 572 3.07 16.28 29.48
CA LEU A 572 1.96 15.77 28.70
C LEU A 572 1.19 14.67 29.44
N LEU A 573 1.88 13.67 30.00
CA LEU A 573 1.24 12.58 30.73
C LEU A 573 0.50 13.06 31.97
N ASN A 574 1.07 13.99 32.73
CA ASN A 574 0.41 14.54 33.92
C ASN A 574 -0.87 15.29 33.54
N LYS A 575 -0.83 16.05 32.45
CA LYS A 575 -2.00 16.78 31.95
C LYS A 575 -3.09 15.83 31.45
N VAL A 576 -2.73 14.84 30.63
CA VAL A 576 -3.69 13.85 30.13
C VAL A 576 -4.29 13.04 31.28
N LYS A 577 -3.50 12.69 32.30
CA LYS A 577 -4.01 12.02 33.50
C LYS A 577 -4.99 12.90 34.29
N ALA A 578 -4.70 14.18 34.47
CA ALA A 578 -5.62 15.11 35.13
C ALA A 578 -6.96 15.21 34.38
N GLU A 579 -6.92 15.33 33.05
CA GLU A 579 -8.12 15.35 32.20
C GLU A 579 -8.87 14.02 32.20
N CYS A 580 -8.14 12.90 32.25
CA CYS A 580 -8.77 11.59 32.42
C CYS A 580 -9.50 11.52 33.75
N SER A 581 -8.92 12.01 34.85
CA SER A 581 -9.56 12.06 36.16
C SER A 581 -10.81 12.95 36.17
N GLU A 582 -10.74 14.14 35.57
CA GLU A 582 -11.90 15.06 35.47
C GLU A 582 -13.06 14.45 34.69
N ILE A 583 -12.78 13.73 33.59
CA ILE A 583 -13.81 13.09 32.76
C ILE A 583 -14.27 11.73 33.31
N SER A 584 -13.42 11.08 34.12
CA SER A 584 -13.66 9.73 34.63
C SER A 584 -14.87 9.62 35.55
N GLU A 585 -15.36 10.73 36.12
CA GLU A 585 -16.58 10.76 36.94
C GLU A 585 -17.82 10.36 36.14
N GLU A 586 -17.87 10.68 34.83
CA GLU A 586 -18.96 10.28 33.94
C GLU A 586 -18.70 8.92 33.27
N VAL A 587 -17.48 8.71 32.75
CA VAL A 587 -17.07 7.51 32.01
C VAL A 587 -15.62 7.17 32.33
N PRO A 588 -15.29 5.97 32.86
CA PRO A 588 -13.94 5.66 33.29
C PRO A 588 -12.93 5.75 32.15
N LYS A 589 -11.91 6.59 32.36
CA LYS A 589 -10.79 6.77 31.43
C LYS A 589 -9.47 6.59 32.16
N GLU A 590 -8.64 5.69 31.64
CA GLU A 590 -7.32 5.42 32.19
C GLU A 590 -6.28 5.34 31.07
N VAL A 591 -5.03 5.65 31.37
CA VAL A 591 -3.92 5.38 30.45
C VAL A 591 -3.61 3.88 30.47
N HIS A 592 -3.68 3.24 29.29
CA HIS A 592 -3.36 1.82 29.10
C HIS A 592 -1.89 1.60 28.76
N GLU A 593 -1.39 2.34 27.77
CA GLU A 593 -0.06 2.15 27.20
C GLU A 593 0.43 3.48 26.61
N VAL A 594 1.74 3.70 26.64
CA VAL A 594 2.40 4.85 26.03
C VAL A 594 3.42 4.34 25.03
N ILE A 595 3.28 4.75 23.77
CA ILE A 595 4.13 4.34 22.66
C ILE A 595 4.83 5.58 22.11
N LEU A 596 6.14 5.48 21.90
CA LEU A 596 6.98 6.50 21.28
C LEU A 596 7.29 6.11 19.82
N SER A 597 7.15 7.04 18.88
CA SER A 597 7.48 6.84 17.47
C SER A 597 8.25 8.04 16.93
N THR A 598 8.97 7.85 15.82
CA THR A 598 9.43 8.95 14.96
C THR A 598 8.61 9.00 13.67
N THR A 599 8.88 10.00 12.81
CA THR A 599 8.17 10.19 11.54
C THR A 599 8.27 8.98 10.61
N ASN A 600 9.43 8.32 10.53
CA ASN A 600 9.65 7.14 9.70
C ASN A 600 9.94 5.86 10.51
N GLY A 601 10.11 5.98 11.82
CA GLY A 601 10.46 4.88 12.71
C GLY A 601 9.28 4.06 13.25
N PRO A 602 9.58 2.89 13.83
CA PRO A 602 8.57 2.03 14.45
C PRO A 602 8.03 2.64 15.76
N GLY A 603 6.83 2.20 16.17
CA GLY A 603 6.27 2.53 17.48
C GLY A 603 6.83 1.61 18.57
N ILE A 604 7.51 2.19 19.56
CA ILE A 604 8.16 1.49 20.68
C ILE A 604 7.36 1.72 21.97
N SER A 605 6.96 0.65 22.66
CA SER A 605 6.25 0.73 23.94
C SER A 605 7.20 1.10 25.08
N LEU A 606 6.84 2.08 25.91
CA LEU A 606 7.69 2.60 26.98
C LEU A 606 7.38 1.96 28.34
N ASN A 607 8.43 1.58 29.09
CA ASN A 607 8.31 1.00 30.44
C ASN A 607 8.17 2.05 31.57
N GLY A 608 8.26 3.34 31.25
CA GLY A 608 8.18 4.46 32.20
C GLY A 608 9.49 4.79 32.94
N LYS A 609 10.56 4.02 32.71
CA LYS A 609 11.91 4.29 33.23
C LYS A 609 12.71 5.13 32.23
N LEU A 610 13.64 5.92 32.75
CA LEU A 610 14.57 6.67 31.90
C LEU A 610 15.66 5.77 31.31
N LYS A 611 16.20 4.85 32.12
CA LYS A 611 17.25 3.89 31.77
C LYS A 611 16.90 2.53 32.35
N ASP A 612 17.40 1.48 31.71
CA ASP A 612 17.39 0.14 32.29
C ASP A 612 18.64 -0.08 33.15
N THR A 613 18.48 -0.81 34.25
CA THR A 613 19.50 -0.96 35.30
C THR A 613 20.72 -1.76 34.83
N GLU A 614 20.62 -2.45 33.69
CA GLU A 614 21.59 -3.44 33.19
C GLU A 614 22.36 -2.95 31.95
N GLU A 615 22.03 -1.78 31.38
CA GLU A 615 22.64 -1.29 30.15
C GLU A 615 23.71 -0.22 30.37
N LYS A 616 24.82 -0.32 29.62
CA LYS A 616 25.95 0.65 29.64
C LYS A 616 25.65 1.99 28.95
N ILE A 617 24.39 2.30 28.62
CA ILE A 617 24.04 3.48 27.82
C ILE A 617 23.90 4.70 28.72
N THR A 618 24.78 5.69 28.55
CA THR A 618 24.66 6.99 29.23
C THR A 618 23.80 7.97 28.40
N PRO A 619 22.99 8.85 29.02
CA PRO A 619 22.20 9.87 28.31
C PRO A 619 23.09 10.85 27.56
N GLU A 620 24.31 11.04 28.05
CA GLU A 620 25.37 11.84 27.44
C GLU A 620 25.82 11.25 26.10
N ALA A 621 25.84 9.93 25.94
CA ALA A 621 26.11 9.30 24.64
C ALA A 621 24.99 9.55 23.61
N LEU A 622 23.80 9.93 24.07
CA LEU A 622 22.63 10.26 23.25
C LEU A 622 22.34 11.76 23.20
N SER A 623 23.16 12.62 23.83
CA SER A 623 22.96 14.07 23.75
C SER A 623 23.68 14.70 22.55
N SER A 624 24.74 14.06 22.05
CA SER A 624 25.37 14.43 20.78
C SER A 624 24.59 13.84 19.60
N ILE A 625 24.18 14.71 18.69
CA ILE A 625 23.60 14.31 17.40
C ILE A 625 24.79 14.10 16.47
N MET A 626 24.91 12.92 15.86
CA MET A 626 25.81 12.71 14.71
C MET A 626 25.17 13.28 13.44
#